data_AF-A0A9R1MVM3-F1
#
_entry.id   AF-A0A9R1MVM3-F1
#
_cell.length_a   1.000
_cell.length_b   1.000
_cell.length_c   1.000
_cell.angle_alpha   90.00
_cell.angle_beta   90.00
_cell.angle_gamma   90.00
#
_symmetry.space_group_name_H-M   'P 1'
#
loop_
_entity.id
_entity.type
_entity.pdbx_description
1 polymer ?
#
loop_
_entity_poly.entity_id
_entity_poly.type
_entity_poly.pdbx_seq_one_letter_code
_entity_poly.pdbx_strand_id
1 'polypeptide(L)'
;MDLRFLSYYYSPLKVIDMARLNHENIAKFLDYCRESDPFSRMLVFEYASIGTLYEHRTYTVDGEVAQFSWLRRMKIAIGIAQSLRYLHTESRPPFAISELKSNSVYVPEDFTPKADDVIY
;
A
#
# COMPACT_ATOMS: atom_id res chain seq x y z
N MET A 1 11.73 -8.43 12.18
CA MET A 1 11.33 -7.03 11.94
C MET A 1 11.42 -6.87 10.45
N ASP A 2 10.34 -7.24 9.78
CA ASP A 2 10.34 -7.48 8.34
C ASP A 2 9.92 -6.20 7.63
N LEU A 3 10.90 -5.50 7.08
CA LEU A 3 10.74 -4.28 6.32
C LEU A 3 10.61 -4.65 4.84
N ARG A 4 9.62 -4.09 4.14
CA ARG A 4 9.54 -4.21 2.69
C ARG A 4 10.31 -3.06 2.07
N PHE A 5 11.32 -3.38 1.28
CA PHE A 5 12.12 -2.42 0.54
C PHE A 5 11.53 -2.29 -0.87
N LEU A 6 10.90 -1.15 -1.16
CA LEU A 6 10.65 -0.78 -2.56
C LEU A 6 11.94 -0.11 -3.08
N SER A 7 12.80 -0.91 -3.71
CA SER A 7 14.05 -0.44 -4.30
C SER A 7 13.77 0.19 -5.67
N TYR A 8 13.42 1.45 -5.70
CA TYR A 8 13.43 2.26 -6.91
C TYR A 8 14.05 3.62 -6.60
N TYR A 9 14.79 4.17 -7.55
CA TYR A 9 15.50 5.45 -7.43
C TYR A 9 14.52 6.61 -7.17
N TYR A 10 14.15 6.85 -5.91
CA TYR A 10 13.21 7.90 -5.57
C TYR A 10 13.90 9.25 -5.34
N SER A 11 13.27 10.31 -5.85
CA SER A 11 13.70 11.69 -5.64
C SER A 11 13.42 12.13 -4.19
N PRO A 12 14.14 13.14 -3.65
CA PRO A 12 13.85 13.66 -2.31
C PRO A 12 12.41 14.19 -2.17
N LEU A 13 11.83 14.69 -3.26
CA LEU A 13 10.43 15.16 -3.26
C LEU A 13 9.46 14.02 -2.97
N LYS A 14 9.67 12.85 -3.56
CA LYS A 14 8.84 11.67 -3.33
C LYS A 14 8.89 11.20 -1.86
N VAL A 15 10.02 11.38 -1.17
CA VAL A 15 10.13 11.09 0.28
C VAL A 15 9.24 12.02 1.08
N ILE A 16 9.31 13.33 0.81
CA ILE A 16 8.49 14.36 1.50
C ILE A 16 7.00 14.11 1.27
N ASP A 17 6.62 13.73 0.05
CA ASP A 17 5.24 13.46 -0.30
C ASP A 17 4.69 12.24 0.44
N MET A 18 5.44 11.13 0.48
CA MET A 18 5.02 9.93 1.21
C MET A 18 4.93 10.17 2.72
N ALA A 19 5.82 11.00 3.28
CA ALA A 19 5.78 11.35 4.71
C ALA A 19 4.53 12.17 5.11
N ARG A 20 3.85 12.79 4.14
CA ARG A 20 2.64 13.59 4.39
C ARG A 20 1.36 12.74 4.39
N LEU A 21 1.41 11.54 3.84
CA LEU A 21 0.27 10.64 3.75
C LEU A 21 0.12 9.85 5.05
N ASN A 22 -0.99 10.04 5.75
CA ASN A 22 -1.30 9.31 6.97
C ASN A 22 -2.81 9.00 7.02
N HIS A 23 -3.15 7.79 6.60
CA HIS A 23 -4.53 7.29 6.59
C HIS A 23 -4.53 5.77 6.77
N GLU A 24 -5.56 5.23 7.42
CA GLU A 24 -5.63 3.79 7.74
C GLU A 24 -5.59 2.89 6.49
N ASN A 25 -6.15 3.38 5.37
CA ASN A 25 -6.19 2.68 4.09
C ASN A 25 -5.07 3.07 3.10
N ILE A 26 -4.03 3.75 3.57
CA ILE A 26 -2.81 4.05 2.80
C ILE A 26 -1.64 3.30 3.42
N ALA A 27 -0.73 2.80 2.60
CA ALA A 27 0.50 2.17 3.06
C ALA A 27 1.29 3.17 3.91
N LYS A 28 1.59 2.79 5.15
CA LYS A 28 2.22 3.70 6.11
C LYS A 28 3.72 3.78 5.81
N PHE A 29 4.15 4.95 5.35
CA PHE A 29 5.56 5.28 5.22
C PHE A 29 6.21 5.34 6.61
N LEU A 30 7.34 4.65 6.79
CA LEU A 30 8.07 4.58 8.04
C LEU A 30 9.38 5.38 7.97
N ASP A 31 10.18 5.13 6.93
CA ASP A 31 11.51 5.72 6.81
C ASP A 31 12.04 5.69 5.37
N TYR A 32 13.18 6.33 5.14
CA TYR A 32 13.89 6.38 3.88
C TYR A 32 15.37 6.02 4.09
N CYS A 33 15.85 5.07 3.28
CA CYS A 33 17.27 4.70 3.25
C CYS A 33 17.99 5.38 2.09
N ARG A 34 19.19 5.88 2.35
CA ARG A 34 20.12 6.43 1.35
C ARG A 34 21.51 5.87 1.59
N GLU A 35 21.97 5.02 0.69
CA GLU A 35 23.36 4.59 0.64
C GLU A 35 24.06 5.24 -0.55
N SER A 36 25.33 5.60 -0.38
CA SER A 36 26.15 6.21 -1.43
C SER A 36 26.95 5.18 -2.21
N ASP A 37 27.32 4.04 -1.60
CA ASP A 37 28.12 3.00 -2.24
C ASP A 37 27.66 1.58 -1.86
N PRO A 38 26.92 0.87 -2.74
CA PRO A 38 26.40 1.35 -4.02
C PRO A 38 25.30 2.41 -3.81
N PHE A 39 25.17 3.34 -4.75
CA PHE A 39 24.10 4.34 -4.69
C PHE A 39 22.72 3.66 -4.69
N SER A 40 22.06 3.66 -3.55
CA SER A 40 20.74 3.07 -3.39
C SER A 40 19.84 3.97 -2.55
N ARG A 41 18.58 4.04 -2.97
CA ARG A 41 17.53 4.81 -2.33
C ARG A 41 16.34 3.89 -2.15
N MET A 42 15.82 3.79 -0.94
CA MET A 42 14.69 2.92 -0.64
C MET A 42 13.70 3.63 0.26
N LEU A 43 12.41 3.42 -0.01
CA LEU A 43 11.35 3.80 0.91
C LEU A 43 10.99 2.58 1.74
N VAL A 44 10.80 2.81 3.03
CA VAL A 44 10.45 1.78 4.01
C VAL A 44 9.00 1.98 4.40
N PHE A 45 8.20 0.93 4.25
CA PHE A 45 6.79 0.92 4.59
C PHE A 45 6.48 -0.13 5.65
N GLU A 46 5.36 0.05 6.35
CA GLU A 46 4.79 -0.98 7.19
C GLU A 46 4.46 -2.24 6.37
N TYR A 47 4.82 -3.41 6.91
CA TYR A 47 4.62 -4.68 6.24
C TYR A 47 3.16 -5.14 6.27
N ALA A 48 2.70 -5.71 5.15
CA ALA A 48 1.41 -6.38 5.05
C ALA A 48 1.62 -7.89 4.94
N SER A 49 1.31 -8.61 6.03
CA SER A 49 1.62 -10.05 6.20
C SER A 49 0.92 -10.98 5.21
N ILE A 50 -0.25 -10.57 4.74
CA ILE A 50 -1.14 -11.37 3.90
C ILE A 50 -0.93 -11.10 2.40
N GLY A 51 -0.08 -10.13 2.06
CA GLY A 51 0.27 -9.78 0.68
C GLY A 51 -0.78 -8.90 0.01
N THR A 52 -0.82 -8.97 -1.32
CA THR A 52 -1.69 -8.17 -2.19
C THR A 52 -3.04 -8.87 -2.46
N LEU A 53 -4.05 -8.11 -2.89
CA LEU A 53 -5.32 -8.69 -3.37
C LEU A 53 -5.10 -9.68 -4.52
N TYR A 54 -4.08 -9.44 -5.35
CA TYR A 54 -3.73 -10.34 -6.45
C TYR A 54 -3.30 -11.72 -5.96
N GLU A 55 -2.39 -11.77 -4.98
CA GLU A 55 -1.88 -13.01 -4.38
C GLU A 55 -2.98 -13.78 -3.65
N HIS A 56 -3.94 -13.06 -3.05
CA HIS A 56 -5.10 -13.67 -2.41
C HIS A 56 -6.05 -14.40 -3.34
N ARG A 57 -6.10 -14.04 -4.63
CA ARG A 57 -6.92 -14.77 -5.61
C ARG A 57 -6.46 -16.21 -5.81
N THR A 58 -5.18 -16.47 -5.58
CA THR A 58 -4.54 -17.78 -5.71
C THR A 58 -4.32 -18.47 -4.37
N TYR A 59 -4.71 -17.84 -3.25
CA TYR A 59 -4.54 -18.43 -1.93
C TYR A 59 -5.50 -19.61 -1.78
N THR A 60 -4.95 -20.79 -1.49
CA THR A 60 -5.71 -22.02 -1.26
C THR A 60 -5.54 -22.47 0.18
N VAL A 61 -6.63 -22.92 0.78
CA VAL A 61 -6.63 -23.58 2.09
C VAL A 61 -7.21 -24.98 1.87
N ASP A 62 -6.45 -26.00 2.26
CA ASP A 62 -6.83 -27.41 2.08
C ASP A 62 -7.19 -27.81 0.64
N GLY A 63 -6.55 -27.18 -0.36
CA GLY A 63 -6.78 -27.45 -1.78
C GLY A 63 -7.96 -26.69 -2.41
N GLU A 64 -8.73 -25.96 -1.61
CA GLU A 64 -9.83 -25.09 -2.06
C GLU A 64 -9.35 -23.64 -2.17
N VAL A 65 -9.82 -22.90 -3.17
CA VAL A 65 -9.53 -21.46 -3.28
C VAL A 65 -10.19 -20.73 -2.11
N ALA A 66 -9.36 -20.19 -1.22
CA ALA A 66 -9.81 -19.45 -0.06
C ALA A 66 -10.30 -18.07 -0.48
N GLN A 67 -11.56 -18.01 -0.92
CA GLN A 67 -12.18 -16.77 -1.32
C GLN A 67 -12.58 -15.92 -0.11
N PHE A 68 -12.42 -14.60 -0.22
CA PHE A 68 -12.98 -13.69 0.76
C PHE A 68 -14.51 -13.84 0.82
N SER A 69 -15.06 -13.89 2.05
CA SER A 69 -16.51 -13.75 2.24
C SER A 69 -17.00 -12.42 1.67
N TRP A 70 -18.30 -12.33 1.35
CA TRP A 70 -18.89 -11.09 0.86
C TRP A 70 -18.62 -9.90 1.79
N LEU A 71 -18.73 -10.11 3.10
CA LEU A 71 -18.44 -9.10 4.10
C LEU A 71 -17.01 -8.57 4.00
N ARG A 72 -16.01 -9.44 3.83
CA ARG A 72 -14.61 -9.04 3.64
C ARG A 72 -14.43 -8.27 2.34
N ARG A 73 -15.07 -8.70 1.25
CA ARG A 73 -15.04 -7.97 -0.05
C ARG A 73 -15.60 -6.55 0.09
N MET A 74 -16.70 -6.38 0.82
CA MET A 74 -17.29 -5.06 1.08
C MET A 74 -16.38 -4.19 1.96
N LYS A 75 -15.78 -4.76 3.01
CA LYS A 75 -14.80 -4.03 3.85
C LYS A 75 -13.62 -3.51 3.01
N ILE A 76 -13.09 -4.35 2.12
CA ILE A 76 -12.00 -3.99 1.20
C ILE A 76 -12.44 -2.87 0.24
N ALA A 77 -13.62 -2.99 -0.39
CA ALA A 77 -14.11 -1.97 -1.31
C ALA A 77 -14.31 -0.61 -0.64
N ILE A 78 -14.86 -0.61 0.58
CA ILE A 78 -15.07 0.62 1.36
C ILE A 78 -13.72 1.26 1.73
N GLY A 79 -12.74 0.47 2.20
CA GLY A 79 -11.42 1.00 2.54
C GLY A 79 -10.68 1.62 1.34
N ILE A 80 -10.81 1.02 0.15
CA ILE A 80 -10.27 1.62 -1.09
C ILE A 80 -10.99 2.94 -1.42
N ALA A 81 -12.31 3.01 -1.25
CA ALA A 81 -13.04 4.26 -1.46
C ALA A 81 -12.63 5.36 -0.45
N GLN A 82 -12.38 4.98 0.81
CA GLN A 82 -11.89 5.89 1.84
C GLN A 82 -10.49 6.43 1.51
N SER A 83 -9.57 5.57 1.03
CA SER A 83 -8.24 6.01 0.62
C SER A 83 -8.31 7.00 -0.55
N LEU A 84 -9.13 6.72 -1.57
CA LEU A 84 -9.34 7.63 -2.69
C LEU A 84 -9.91 8.98 -2.25
N ARG A 85 -10.89 8.98 -1.34
CA ARG A 85 -11.45 10.23 -0.79
C ARG A 85 -10.38 11.04 -0.07
N TYR A 86 -9.60 10.39 0.80
CA TYR A 86 -8.52 11.04 1.54
C TYR A 86 -7.51 11.70 0.61
N LEU A 87 -7.02 10.95 -0.39
CA LEU A 87 -6.05 11.46 -1.36
C LEU A 87 -6.60 12.64 -2.17
N HIS A 88 -7.84 12.58 -2.65
CA HIS A 88 -8.38 13.65 -3.50
C HIS A 88 -8.86 14.89 -2.75
N THR A 89 -9.33 14.74 -1.49
CA THR A 89 -10.08 15.82 -0.83
C THR A 89 -9.46 16.30 0.48
N GLU A 90 -8.71 15.44 1.18
CA GLU A 90 -8.18 15.72 2.51
C GLU A 90 -6.68 16.04 2.44
N SER A 91 -5.95 15.47 1.49
CA SER A 91 -4.54 15.77 1.26
C SER A 91 -4.35 17.08 0.48
N ARG A 92 -3.37 17.90 0.88
CA ARG A 92 -3.09 19.21 0.27
C ARG A 92 -1.61 19.46 0.07
N PRO A 93 -1.15 19.63 -1.17
CA PRO A 93 -1.88 19.40 -2.43
C PRO A 93 -2.39 17.95 -2.61
N PRO A 94 -3.42 17.72 -3.45
CA PRO A 94 -4.06 16.42 -3.61
C PRO A 94 -3.14 15.41 -4.28
N PHE A 95 -3.38 14.14 -3.98
CA PHE A 95 -2.68 13.00 -4.56
C PHE A 95 -3.66 12.11 -5.33
N ALA A 96 -3.16 11.24 -6.21
CA ALA A 96 -3.94 10.22 -6.91
C ALA A 96 -3.28 8.84 -6.76
N ILE A 97 -4.04 7.77 -6.98
CA ILE A 97 -3.46 6.43 -7.15
C ILE A 97 -3.08 6.27 -8.62
N SER A 98 -1.82 5.96 -8.90
CA SER A 98 -1.29 5.84 -10.26
C SER A 98 -2.01 4.76 -11.05
N GLU A 99 -2.08 3.56 -10.45
CA GLU A 99 -2.72 2.39 -11.03
C GLU A 99 -3.51 1.65 -9.95
N LEU A 100 -4.83 1.74 -9.99
CA LEU A 100 -5.68 0.97 -9.08
C LEU A 100 -5.87 -0.45 -9.62
N LYS A 101 -4.99 -1.36 -9.20
CA LYS A 101 -4.97 -2.78 -9.60
C LYS A 101 -4.93 -3.66 -8.36
N SER A 102 -5.22 -4.95 -8.51
CA SER A 102 -5.21 -5.89 -7.37
C SER A 102 -3.81 -6.10 -6.76
N ASN A 103 -2.73 -5.78 -7.47
CA ASN A 103 -1.37 -5.84 -6.94
C ASN A 103 -0.92 -4.54 -6.24
N SER A 104 -1.65 -3.43 -6.37
CA SER A 104 -1.34 -2.16 -5.70
C SER A 104 -2.09 -1.94 -4.38
N VAL A 105 -2.90 -2.93 -3.98
CA VAL A 105 -3.64 -2.95 -2.72
C VAL A 105 -3.21 -4.14 -1.88
N TYR A 106 -2.70 -3.86 -0.69
CA TYR A 106 -2.34 -4.85 0.32
C TYR A 106 -3.49 -5.11 1.26
N VAL A 107 -3.57 -6.34 1.73
CA VAL A 107 -4.54 -6.76 2.73
C VAL A 107 -3.73 -7.26 3.92
N PRO A 108 -3.80 -6.61 5.09
CA PRO A 108 -3.27 -7.14 6.35
C PRO A 108 -4.24 -8.16 6.96
N GLU A 109 -3.83 -8.80 8.06
CA GLU A 109 -4.63 -9.77 8.83
C GLU A 109 -6.01 -9.28 9.27
N ASP A 110 -6.14 -7.97 9.51
CA ASP A 110 -7.40 -7.35 9.89
C ASP A 110 -8.33 -7.07 8.70
N PHE A 111 -7.91 -7.36 7.47
CA PHE A 111 -8.61 -7.04 6.22
C PHE A 111 -8.88 -5.54 5.99
N THR A 112 -8.05 -4.67 6.57
CA THR A 112 -8.10 -3.22 6.30
C THR A 112 -7.19 -2.89 5.12
N PRO A 113 -7.73 -2.66 3.91
CA PRO A 113 -6.91 -2.56 2.70
C PRO A 113 -5.98 -1.36 2.74
N LYS A 114 -4.75 -1.49 2.23
CA LYS A 114 -3.76 -0.40 2.14
C LYS A 114 -3.34 -0.19 0.68
N ALA A 115 -3.54 1.01 0.15
CA ALA A 115 -3.04 1.40 -1.17
C ALA A 115 -1.61 1.97 -1.08
N ASP A 116 -0.74 1.60 -2.02
CA ASP A 116 0.71 1.87 -1.96
C ASP A 116 1.23 2.70 -3.15
N ASP A 117 0.63 2.55 -4.33
CA ASP A 117 1.09 3.23 -5.55
C ASP A 117 0.46 4.62 -5.73
N VAL A 118 0.82 5.54 -4.83
CA VAL A 118 0.34 6.93 -4.82
C VAL A 118 1.29 7.84 -5.60
N ILE A 119 0.71 8.72 -6.41
CA ILE A 119 1.38 9.76 -7.20
C ILE A 119 0.82 11.14 -6.90
N TYR A 120 1.67 12.14 -7.08
CA TYR A 120 1.34 13.55 -7.01
C TYR A 120 0.85 14.06 -8.36
#